data_AF-A0A3S3U661-F1
#
_entry.id   AF-A0A3S3U661-F1
#
_cell.length_a   1.000
_cell.length_b   1.000
_cell.length_c   1.000
_cell.angle_alpha   90.00
_cell.angle_beta   90.00
_cell.angle_gamma   90.00
#
_symmetry.space_group_name_H-M   'P 1'
#
loop_
_entity.id
_entity.type
_entity.pdbx_description
1 polymer ?
#
loop_
_entity_poly.entity_id
_entity_poly.type
_entity_poly.pdbx_seq_one_letter_code
_entity_poly.pdbx_strand_id
1 'polypeptide(L)' 'MGMGSYSLDNRAARSQAEGYSSRSIQEIFSQREINRAMNPHGIKFREARDSEEHPESVAIILGLDVTGSMGSIPHHLVRE' A
#
# COMPACT_ATOMS: atom_id res chain seq x y z
N MET A 1 9.45 15.29 11.88
CA MET A 1 9.32 14.20 10.90
C MET A 1 7.85 14.08 10.52
N GLY A 2 7.55 13.78 9.25
CA GLY A 2 6.26 14.07 8.59
C GLY A 2 5.01 13.57 9.32
N MET A 3 4.06 14.49 9.52
CA MET A 3 2.74 14.17 10.06
C MET A 3 1.82 13.87 8.87
N GLY A 4 1.64 12.59 8.55
CA GLY A 4 0.63 12.18 7.59
C GLY A 4 -0.73 12.10 8.28
N SER A 5 -1.65 13.02 7.99
CA SER A 5 -3.03 12.88 8.44
C SER A 5 -3.77 11.90 7.54
N TYR A 6 -4.33 10.83 8.12
CA TYR A 6 -5.23 9.92 7.41
C TYR A 6 -6.68 10.40 7.57
N SER A 7 -7.42 10.49 6.46
CA SER A 7 -8.83 10.87 6.45
C SER A 7 -9.63 9.83 5.66
N LEU A 8 -10.68 9.31 6.29
CA LEU A 8 -11.61 8.36 5.67
C LEU A 8 -12.34 8.99 4.49
N ASP A 9 -12.74 10.27 4.60
CA ASP A 9 -13.43 10.99 3.52
C ASP A 9 -12.54 11.15 2.28
N ASN A 10 -11.28 11.55 2.47
CA ASN A 10 -10.32 11.66 1.36
C ASN A 10 -10.05 10.31 0.71
N ARG A 11 -10.01 9.23 1.51
CA ARG A 11 -9.84 7.88 0.98
C ARG A 11 -11.05 7.44 0.17
N ALA A 12 -12.27 7.64 0.68
CA ALA A 12 -13.50 7.30 -0.02
C ALA A 12 -13.65 8.08 -1.33
N ALA A 13 -13.36 9.39 -1.32
CA ALA A 13 -13.39 10.23 -2.51
C ALA A 13 -12.42 9.72 -3.60
N ARG A 14 -11.20 9.30 -3.21
CA ARG A 14 -10.22 8.70 -4.12
C ARG A 14 -10.68 7.35 -4.67
N SER A 15 -11.23 6.47 -3.84
CA SER A 15 -11.73 5.16 -4.29
C SER A 15 -12.83 5.31 -5.34
N GLN A 16 -13.71 6.30 -5.17
CA GLN A 16 -14.74 6.62 -6.16
C GLN A 16 -14.17 7.24 -7.43
N ALA A 17 -13.26 8.23 -7.31
CA ALA A 17 -12.65 8.90 -8.45
C ALA A 17 -11.84 7.93 -9.35
N GLU A 18 -11.11 7.00 -8.75
CA GLU A 18 -10.31 5.99 -9.45
C GLU A 18 -11.14 4.78 -9.93
N GLY A 19 -12.40 4.69 -9.52
CA GLY A 19 -13.32 3.62 -9.89
C GLY A 19 -13.06 2.28 -9.19
N TYR A 20 -12.35 2.28 -8.06
CA TYR A 20 -12.09 1.05 -7.29
C TYR A 20 -13.36 0.49 -6.64
N SER A 21 -14.40 1.31 -6.47
CA SER A 21 -15.69 0.93 -5.91
C SER A 21 -16.57 0.11 -6.87
N SER A 22 -16.37 0.28 -8.19
CA SER A 22 -17.27 -0.22 -9.24
C SER A 22 -16.61 -1.23 -10.19
N ARG A 23 -15.28 -1.23 -10.31
CA ARG A 23 -14.53 -2.14 -11.17
C ARG A 23 -14.33 -3.51 -10.53
N SER A 24 -14.21 -4.53 -11.37
CA SER A 24 -13.87 -5.89 -10.94
C SER A 24 -12.42 -5.99 -10.46
N ILE A 25 -12.12 -7.03 -9.67
CA ILE A 25 -10.76 -7.30 -9.15
C ILE A 25 -9.74 -7.37 -10.30
N GLN A 26 -10.10 -8.02 -11.40
CA GLN A 26 -9.22 -8.20 -12.55
C GLN A 26 -8.92 -6.88 -13.27
N GLU A 27 -9.84 -5.92 -13.23
CA GLU A 27 -9.65 -4.58 -13.82
C GLU A 27 -8.79 -3.69 -12.92
N ILE A 28 -8.92 -3.84 -11.59
CA ILE A 28 -8.14 -3.07 -10.61
C ILE A 28 -6.70 -3.60 -10.52
N PHE A 29 -6.53 -4.91 -10.42
CA PHE A 29 -5.23 -5.58 -10.27
C PHE A 29 -4.77 -6.20 -11.58
N SER A 30 -4.45 -5.33 -12.56
CA SER A 30 -4.02 -5.75 -13.90
C SER A 30 -2.49 -5.83 -14.05
N GLN A 31 -1.72 -5.34 -13.08
CA GLN A 31 -0.27 -5.34 -13.14
C GLN A 31 0.29 -6.76 -12.91
N ARG A 32 1.19 -7.18 -13.80
CA ARG A 32 1.86 -8.50 -13.72
C ARG A 32 3.31 -8.40 -13.26
N GLU A 33 3.84 -7.19 -13.19
CA GLU A 33 5.21 -6.91 -12.78
C GLU A 33 5.21 -5.87 -11.67
N ILE A 34 6.23 -5.92 -10.82
CA ILE A 34 6.42 -4.92 -9.77
C ILE A 34 6.61 -3.54 -10.38
N ASN A 35 5.98 -2.52 -9.80
CA ASN A 35 6.20 -1.14 -10.20
C ASN A 35 7.70 -0.82 -10.05
N ARG A 36 8.32 -0.25 -11.09
CA ARG A 36 9.76 0.07 -11.10
C ARG A 36 10.19 0.97 -9.95
N ALA A 37 9.37 1.93 -9.55
CA ALA A 37 9.65 2.83 -8.43
C ALA A 37 9.58 2.13 -7.07
N MET A 38 8.92 0.97 -7.00
CA MET A 38 8.78 0.17 -5.78
C MET A 38 9.61 -1.12 -5.82
N ASN A 39 10.41 -1.35 -6.86
CA ASN A 39 11.21 -2.56 -7.00
C ASN A 39 12.35 -2.57 -5.97
N PRO A 40 12.34 -3.48 -4.97
CA PRO A 40 13.38 -3.51 -3.96
C PRO A 40 14.65 -4.23 -4.43
N HIS A 41 14.68 -4.76 -5.65
CA HIS A 41 15.82 -5.48 -6.19
C HIS A 41 17.08 -4.60 -6.16
N GLY A 42 18.12 -5.07 -5.45
CA GLY A 42 19.37 -4.33 -5.30
C GLY A 42 19.42 -3.37 -4.10
N ILE A 43 18.33 -3.22 -3.34
CA ILE A 43 18.36 -2.51 -2.05
C ILE A 43 19.16 -3.36 -1.06
N LYS A 44 20.29 -2.81 -0.58
CA LYS A 44 21.22 -3.51 0.34
C LYS A 44 20.88 -3.30 1.81
N PHE A 45 20.23 -2.17 2.14
CA PHE A 45 19.91 -1.80 3.52
C PHE A 45 18.53 -1.16 3.56
N ARG A 46 17.75 -1.52 4.59
CA ARG A 46 16.53 -0.83 5.00
C ARG A 46 16.73 -0.46 6.46
N GLU A 47 16.55 0.81 6.80
CA GLU A 47 16.81 1.28 8.16
C GLU A 47 15.48 1.41 8.91
N ALA A 48 15.31 0.57 9.94
CA ALA A 48 14.51 0.91 11.10
C ALA A 48 15.50 1.41 12.16
N ARG A 49 15.36 2.66 12.59
CA ARG A 49 16.24 3.27 13.58
C ARG A 49 15.45 3.62 14.82
N ASP A 50 16.08 3.46 15.98
CA ASP A 50 15.54 3.95 17.23
C ASP A 50 15.53 5.49 17.22
N SER A 51 14.55 6.08 17.91
CA SER A 51 14.43 7.51 18.14
C SER A 51 14.02 7.77 19.59
N GLU A 52 14.04 9.04 20.04
CA GLU A 52 13.54 9.38 21.38
C GLU A 52 12.05 9.00 21.57
N GLU A 53 11.25 9.08 20.49
CA GLU A 53 9.84 8.68 20.51
C GLU A 53 9.66 7.15 20.43
N HIS A 54 10.61 6.43 19.83
CA HIS A 54 10.56 4.96 19.66
C HIS A 54 11.93 4.35 19.99
N PRO A 55 12.21 4.04 21.27
CA PRO A 55 13.54 3.58 21.72
C PRO A 55 13.89 2.14 21.31
N GLU A 56 12.89 1.30 21.02
CA GLU A 56 13.05 -0.07 20.53
C GLU A 56 12.23 -0.22 19.23
N SER A 57 12.77 0.27 18.12
CA SER A 57 12.06 0.32 16.86
C SER A 57 11.83 -1.08 16.28
N VAL A 58 10.55 -1.43 16.07
CA VAL A 58 10.15 -2.66 15.39
C VAL A 58 10.04 -2.39 13.88
N ALA A 59 10.87 -3.05 13.08
CA ALA A 59 10.79 -2.96 11.64
C ALA A 59 9.53 -3.66 11.10
N ILE A 60 8.64 -2.91 10.43
CA ILE A 60 7.42 -3.44 9.79
C ILE A 60 7.54 -3.28 8.28
N ILE A 61 7.22 -4.35 7.54
CA ILE A 61 7.14 -4.32 6.07
C ILE A 61 5.70 -4.62 5.67
N LEU A 62 5.08 -3.70 4.91
CA LEU A 62 3.79 -3.93 4.27
C LEU A 62 4.01 -4.23 2.78
N GLY A 63 3.67 -5.45 2.37
CA GLY A 63 3.65 -5.86 0.97
C GLY A 63 2.21 -5.83 0.44
N LEU A 64 1.98 -5.08 -0.63
CA LEU A 64 0.69 -5.04 -1.32
C LEU A 64 0.79 -5.83 -2.62
N ASP A 65 -0.16 -6.72 -2.86
CA ASP A 65 -0.23 -7.49 -4.10
C ASP A 65 -0.89 -6.67 -5.19
N VAL A 66 -0.19 -6.55 -6.32
CA VAL A 66 -0.65 -5.82 -7.50
C VAL A 66 -1.21 -6.76 -8.58
N THR A 67 -1.07 -8.08 -8.39
CA THR A 67 -1.44 -9.13 -9.35
C THR A 67 -2.82 -9.73 -9.11
N GLY A 68 -3.43 -9.46 -7.94
CA GLY A 68 -4.74 -9.99 -7.55
C GLY A 68 -4.72 -11.44 -7.05
N SER A 69 -3.54 -12.06 -6.88
CA SER A 69 -3.36 -13.40 -6.32
C SER A 69 -3.80 -13.52 -4.85
N MET A 70 -3.73 -12.44 -4.08
CA MET A 70 -4.21 -12.37 -2.69
C MET A 70 -5.75 -12.35 -2.56
N GLY A 71 -6.48 -12.44 -3.68
CA GLY A 71 -7.94 -12.61 -3.69
C GLY A 71 -8.68 -11.39 -3.17
N SER A 72 -9.56 -11.58 -2.18
CA SER A 72 -10.48 -10.54 -1.70
C SER A 72 -9.84 -9.49 -0.80
N ILE A 73 -8.75 -9.81 -0.07
CA ILE A 73 -8.19 -8.90 0.94
C ILE A 73 -7.73 -7.57 0.33
N PRO A 74 -6.92 -7.54 -0.75
CA PRO A 74 -6.54 -6.27 -1.37
C PRO A 74 -7.73 -5.53 -1.95
N HIS A 75 -8.75 -6.25 -2.44
CA HIS A 75 -9.95 -5.66 -3.00
C HIS A 75 -10.77 -4.92 -1.93
N HIS A 76 -10.98 -5.51 -0.74
CA HIS A 76 -11.62 -4.80 0.36
C HIS A 76 -10.80 -3.58 0.79
N LEU A 77 -9.47 -3.71 0.88
CA LEU A 77 -8.58 -2.62 1.29
C LEU A 77 -8.53 -1.42 0.33
N VAL A 78 -8.91 -1.56 -0.94
CA VAL A 78 -9.02 -0.43 -1.88
C VAL A 78 -10.44 0.09 -2.04
N ARG A 79 -11.43 -0.72 -1.64
CA ARG A 79 -12.85 -0.40 -1.76
C ARG A 79 -13.41 0.31 -0.52
N GLU A 80 -13.08 -0.14 0.69
CA GLU A 80 -13.69 0.27 1.98
C GLU A 80 -12.76 1.04 2.89
#